data_AF-A0A0F8VWQ5-F1
#
_entry.id   AF-A0A0F8VWQ5-F1
#
_cell.length_a   1.000
_cell.length_b   1.000
_cell.length_c   1.000
_cell.angle_alpha   90.00
_cell.angle_beta   90.00
_cell.angle_gamma   90.00
#
_symmetry.space_group_name_H-M   'P 1'
#
loop_
_entity.id
_entity.type
_entity.pdbx_description
1 polymer ?
#
loop_
_entity_poly.entity_id
_entity_poly.type
_entity_poly.pdbx_seq_one_letter_code
_entity_poly.pdbx_strand_id
1 'polypeptide(L)' 'MWVAWRDGVPIAKVGSYYGDGSVAIYGVVTKPEARGKGLASVLMVETMKAARQAGKKLVVLHSAPLAENLYKRLGF' A
#
# COMPACT_ATOMS: atom_id res chain seq x y z
N MET A 1 -1.36 -5.05 -8.27
CA MET A 1 -0.35 -5.18 -7.20
C MET A 1 0.80 -4.27 -7.54
N TRP A 2 1.34 -3.55 -6.55
CA TRP A 2 2.56 -2.76 -6.73
C TRP A 2 3.72 -3.41 -5.95
N VAL A 3 4.91 -3.39 -6.55
CA VAL A 3 6.13 -3.97 -5.97
C VAL A 3 7.26 -2.98 -6.13
N ALA A 4 8.01 -2.74 -5.05
CA ALA A 4 9.24 -1.97 -5.08
C ALA A 4 10.42 -2.92 -5.29
N TRP A 5 11.28 -2.57 -6.24
CA TRP A 5 12.47 -3.33 -6.60
C TRP A 5 13.73 -2.53 -6.30
N ARG A 6 14.80 -3.22 -5.91
CA ARG A 6 16.16 -2.68 -5.83
C ARG A 6 17.12 -3.74 -6.36
N ASP A 7 17.93 -3.39 -7.34
CA ASP A 7 18.93 -4.27 -7.94
C ASP A 7 18.36 -5.64 -8.38
N GLY A 8 17.18 -5.62 -9.00
CA GLY A 8 16.49 -6.84 -9.44
C GLY A 8 15.82 -7.66 -8.33
N VAL A 9 15.90 -7.22 -7.07
CA VAL A 9 15.29 -7.91 -5.92
C VAL A 9 14.02 -7.19 -5.46
N PRO A 10 12.89 -7.90 -5.25
CA PRO A 10 11.68 -7.30 -4.69
C PRO A 10 11.89 -7.07 -3.18
N ILE A 11 11.64 -5.85 -2.72
CA ILE A 11 11.92 -5.43 -1.33
C ILE A 11 10.70 -4.90 -0.57
N ALA A 12 9.63 -4.53 -1.28
CA ALA A 12 8.34 -4.19 -0.67
C ALA A 12 7.19 -4.46 -1.65
N LYS A 13 5.99 -4.68 -1.13
CA LYS A 13 4.79 -4.87 -1.97
C LYS A 13 3.51 -4.39 -1.28
N VAL A 14 2.49 -4.18 -2.10
CA VAL A 14 1.08 -4.00 -1.69
C VAL A 14 0.15 -4.71 -2.66
N GLY A 15 -0.73 -5.53 -2.11
CA GLY A 15 -1.83 -6.17 -2.82
C GLY A 15 -3.10 -5.32 -2.76
N SER A 16 -3.93 -5.42 -3.79
CA SER A 16 -5.18 -4.67 -3.91
C SER A 16 -6.24 -5.56 -4.56
N TYR A 17 -7.45 -5.57 -4.00
CA TYR A 17 -8.62 -6.23 -4.57
C TYR A 17 -9.69 -5.17 -4.90
N TYR A 18 -10.18 -5.17 -6.14
CA TYR A 18 -11.13 -4.16 -6.61
C TYR A 18 -12.55 -4.71 -6.47
N GLY A 19 -13.33 -4.13 -5.57
CA GLY A 19 -14.74 -4.43 -5.38
C GLY A 19 -15.63 -3.39 -6.06
N ASP A 20 -16.94 -3.48 -5.81
CA ASP A 20 -17.86 -2.43 -6.22
C ASP A 20 -17.66 -1.18 -5.34
N GLY A 21 -17.51 -0.01 -5.96
CA GLY A 21 -17.21 1.27 -5.32
C GLY A 21 -15.87 1.41 -4.56
N SER A 22 -15.19 0.30 -4.24
CA SER A 22 -14.05 0.27 -3.29
C SER A 22 -12.84 -0.54 -3.76
N VAL A 23 -11.70 -0.31 -3.10
CA VAL A 23 -10.47 -1.13 -3.20
C VAL A 23 -10.03 -1.56 -1.82
N ALA A 24 -9.91 -2.87 -1.62
CA ALA A 24 -9.36 -3.44 -0.39
C ALA A 24 -7.86 -3.66 -0.53
N ILE A 25 -7.10 -3.26 0.50
CA ILE A 25 -5.65 -3.34 0.54
C ILE A 25 -5.22 -4.53 1.39
N TYR A 26 -4.29 -5.32 0.87
CA TYR A 26 -3.79 -6.53 1.51
C TYR A 26 -2.28 -6.66 1.43
N GLY A 27 -1.69 -7.26 2.46
CA GLY A 27 -0.30 -7.72 2.43
C GLY A 27 0.71 -6.60 2.13
N VAL A 28 0.54 -5.45 2.80
CA VAL A 28 1.52 -4.35 2.81
C VAL A 28 2.73 -4.80 3.61
N VAL A 29 3.84 -5.04 2.91
CA VAL A 29 5.06 -5.57 3.52
C VAL A 29 6.28 -4.86 2.96
N THR A 30 7.24 -4.60 3.83
CA THR A 30 8.60 -4.17 3.49
C THR A 30 9.58 -5.09 4.20
N LYS A 31 10.52 -5.66 3.45
CA LYS A 31 11.58 -6.52 4.02
C LYS A 31 12.37 -5.76 5.09
N PRO A 32 12.78 -6.40 6.21
CA PRO A 32 13.47 -5.73 7.32
C PRO A 32 14.61 -4.80 6.91
N GLU A 33 15.49 -5.26 6.02
CA GLU A 33 16.65 -4.55 5.48
C GLU A 33 16.29 -3.32 4.61
N ALA A 34 15.02 -3.19 4.22
CA ALA A 34 14.51 -2.09 3.40
C ALA A 34 13.56 -1.14 4.16
N ARG A 35 13.32 -1.36 5.46
CA ARG A 35 12.46 -0.51 6.30
C ARG A 35 13.06 0.87 6.53
N GLY A 36 12.24 1.82 7.00
CA GLY A 36 12.66 3.19 7.28
C GLY A 36 12.90 4.08 6.06
N LYS A 37 12.68 3.57 4.84
CA LYS A 37 12.93 4.27 3.57
C LYS A 37 11.66 4.77 2.87
N GLY A 38 10.52 4.79 3.57
CA GLY A 38 9.24 5.27 3.02
C GLY A 38 8.58 4.38 1.95
N LEU A 39 9.10 3.18 1.68
CA LEU A 39 8.61 2.32 0.59
C LEU A 39 7.13 1.95 0.71
N ALA A 40 6.67 1.61 1.91
CA ALA A 40 5.25 1.30 2.14
C ALA A 40 4.35 2.51 1.82
N SER A 41 4.75 3.73 2.18
CA SER A 41 4.01 4.96 1.86
C SER A 41 3.92 5.18 0.36
N VAL A 42 5.04 5.04 -0.36
CA VAL A 42 5.07 5.20 -1.83
C VAL A 42 4.14 4.20 -2.50
N LEU A 43 4.23 2.92 -2.12
CA LEU A 43 3.38 1.87 -2.67
C LEU A 43 1.89 2.11 -2.38
N MET A 44 1.54 2.58 -1.19
CA MET A 44 0.16 2.95 -0.85
C MET A 44 -0.34 4.11 -1.70
N VAL A 45 0.46 5.16 -1.87
CA VAL A 45 0.12 6.32 -2.71
C VAL A 45 -0.14 5.89 -4.16
N GLU A 46 0.73 5.06 -4.74
CA GLU A 46 0.52 4.54 -6.10
C GLU A 46 -0.73 3.65 -6.21
N THR A 47 -1.03 2.88 -5.16
CA THR A 47 -2.27 2.09 -5.10
C THR A 47 -3.51 2.98 -5.06
N MET A 48 -3.52 4.04 -4.23
CA MET A 48 -4.65 4.97 -4.12
C MET A 48 -4.85 5.78 -5.41
N LYS A 49 -3.76 6.19 -6.08
CA LYS A 49 -3.83 6.82 -7.41
C LYS A 49 -4.49 5.90 -8.43
N ALA A 50 -4.05 4.64 -8.51
CA ALA A 50 -4.63 3.65 -9.41
C ALA A 50 -6.12 3.39 -9.10
N ALA A 51 -6.47 3.29 -7.81
CA ALA A 51 -7.85 3.13 -7.38
C ALA A 51 -8.74 4.31 -7.84
N ARG A 52 -8.26 5.54 -7.67
CA ARG A 52 -8.96 6.75 -8.12
C ARG A 52 -9.13 6.79 -9.63
N GLN A 53 -8.09 6.44 -10.40
CA GLN A 53 -8.17 6.35 -11.86
C GLN A 53 -9.17 5.29 -12.33
N ALA A 54 -9.34 4.21 -11.57
CA ALA A 54 -10.34 3.18 -11.81
C ALA A 54 -11.75 3.55 -11.31
N GLY A 55 -11.99 4.83 -10.95
CA GLY A 55 -13.30 5.31 -10.50
C GLY A 55 -13.71 4.86 -9.09
N LYS A 56 -12.78 4.29 -8.32
CA LYS A 56 -13.05 3.83 -6.95
C LYS A 56 -13.00 5.02 -6.00
N LYS A 57 -13.96 5.09 -5.08
CA LYS A 57 -14.14 6.22 -4.15
C LYS A 57 -13.73 5.90 -2.73
N LEU A 58 -13.57 4.62 -2.41
CA LEU A 58 -13.26 4.14 -1.08
C LEU A 58 -12.05 3.20 -1.11
N VAL A 59 -11.11 3.38 -0.19
CA VAL A 59 -9.99 2.46 0.03
C VAL A 59 -10.09 1.93 1.45
N VAL A 60 -10.07 0.61 1.61
CA VAL A 60 -10.25 -0.06 2.90
C VAL A 60 -9.06 -0.94 3.23
N LEU A 61 -8.69 -1.02 4.50
CA LEU A 61 -7.63 -1.89 4.99
C LEU A 61 -7.88 -2.28 6.45
N HIS A 62 -7.25 -3.38 6.88
CA HIS A 62 -7.06 -3.68 8.30
C HIS A 62 -5.60 -3.44 8.66
N SER A 63 -5.39 -2.59 9.68
CA SER A 63 -4.05 -2.28 10.16
C SER A 63 -3.65 -3.19 11.31
N ALA A 64 -2.40 -3.65 11.32
CA ALA A 64 -1.76 -4.09 12.55
C ALA A 64 -1.38 -2.86 13.40
N PRO A 65 -1.30 -2.96 14.74
CA PRO A 65 -0.95 -1.82 15.61
C PRO A 65 0.34 -1.11 15.19
N LEU A 66 1.37 -1.87 14.81
CA LEU A 66 2.67 -1.34 14.36
C LEU A 66 2.58 -0.45 13.11
N ALA A 67 1.55 -0.64 12.26
CA ALA A 67 1.39 0.07 11.00
C ALA A 67 0.35 1.20 11.07
N GLU A 68 -0.35 1.40 12.20
CA GLU A 68 -1.41 2.42 12.28
C GLU A 68 -0.91 3.82 11.97
N ASN A 69 0.24 4.20 12.52
CA ASN A 69 0.82 5.53 12.31
C ASN A 69 1.19 5.79 10.84
N LEU A 70 1.48 4.74 10.06
CA LEU A 70 1.68 4.88 8.62
C LEU A 70 0.37 5.30 7.95
N TYR A 71 -0.72 4.58 8.23
CA TYR A 71 -2.00 4.82 7.56
C TYR A 71 -2.66 6.14 8.00
N LYS A 72 -2.56 6.50 9.29
CA LYS A 72 -3.02 7.82 9.78
C LYS A 72 -2.37 8.98 9.03
N ARG A 73 -1.05 8.91 8.79
CA ARG A 73 -0.33 9.94 7.99
C ARG A 73 -0.74 9.98 6.53
N LEU A 74 -1.29 8.89 6.00
CA LEU A 74 -1.81 8.80 4.64
C LEU A 74 -3.29 9.20 4.54
N GLY A 75 -3.93 9.58 5.65
CA GLY A 75 -5.32 10.02 5.69
C GLY A 75 -6.36 8.90 5.83
N PHE A 76 -5.94 7.72 6.30
CA PHE A 76 -6.84 6.66 6.77
C PHE A 76 -7.29 6.90 8.20
#